data_AF-A0A7C9RKX4-F1
#
_entry.id   AF-A0A7C9RKX4-F1
#
_cell.length_a   1.000
_cell.length_b   1.000
_cell.length_c   1.000
_cell.angle_alpha   90.00
_cell.angle_beta   90.00
_cell.angle_gamma   90.00
#
_symmetry.space_group_name_H-M   'P 1'
#
loop_
_entity.id
_entity.type
_entity.pdbx_description
1 polymer ?
#
loop_
_entity_poly.entity_id
_entity_poly.type
_entity_poly.pdbx_seq_one_letter_code
_entity_poly.pdbx_strand_id
1 'polypeptide(L)' 'DRSLPPKVQSPATPSSIDPNGKRLAPKKADEIVWKFTKAGQFEYSCLIPGHREAGMVGTIIVK' A
#
# COMPACT_ATOMS: atom_id res chain seq x y z
N ASP A 1 4.66 18.55 0.77
CA ASP A 1 5.81 18.01 1.52
C ASP A 1 5.39 16.72 2.22
N ARG A 2 5.41 15.58 1.51
CA ARG A 2 5.00 14.27 2.06
C ARG A 2 5.81 13.21 1.32
N SER A 3 7.06 13.11 1.73
CA SER A 3 8.05 12.22 1.14
C SER A 3 7.59 10.77 1.30
N LEU A 4 7.11 10.19 0.19
CA LEU A 4 6.87 8.75 0.08
C LEU A 4 8.18 8.01 0.39
N PRO A 5 8.13 6.86 1.09
CA PRO A 5 9.32 6.04 1.30
C PRO A 5 9.92 5.59 -0.04
N PRO A 6 11.25 5.37 -0.10
CA PRO A 6 11.95 5.04 -1.33
C PRO A 6 11.33 3.78 -1.95
N LYS A 7 10.95 3.95 -3.22
CA LYS A 7 10.30 2.98 -4.11
C LYS A 7 10.94 1.59 -3.96
N VAL A 8 10.18 0.62 -3.45
CA VAL A 8 10.54 -0.80 -3.48
C VAL A 8 10.66 -1.19 -4.96
N GLN A 9 11.89 -1.28 -5.46
CA GLN A 9 12.18 -1.74 -6.82
C GLN A 9 11.99 -3.25 -6.86
N SER A 10 10.80 -3.68 -7.27
CA SER A 10 10.59 -5.01 -7.87
C SER A 10 10.95 -4.94 -9.36
N PRO A 11 11.55 -6.00 -9.94
CA PRO A 11 11.97 -6.00 -11.35
C PRO A 11 10.75 -5.84 -12.27
N ALA A 12 10.93 -5.05 -13.33
CA ALA A 12 9.87 -4.46 -14.12
C ALA A 12 9.05 -5.45 -14.97
N THR A 13 7.72 -5.31 -14.91
CA THR A 13 6.77 -5.69 -15.98
C THR A 13 5.89 -4.47 -16.33
N PRO A 14 5.56 -4.24 -17.61
CA PRO A 14 4.97 -2.98 -18.05
C PRO A 14 3.46 -2.89 -17.76
N SER A 15 3.03 -1.67 -17.43
CA SER A 15 1.66 -1.12 -17.56
C SER A 15 0.67 -1.30 -16.37
N SER A 16 0.68 -0.31 -15.47
CA SER A 16 -0.39 0.13 -14.54
C SER A 16 -0.61 -0.55 -13.18
N ILE A 17 0.39 -1.26 -12.64
CA ILE A 17 0.33 -1.73 -11.25
C ILE A 17 1.13 -0.74 -10.40
N ASP A 18 0.46 -0.03 -9.50
CA ASP A 18 1.14 0.71 -8.45
C ASP A 18 1.97 -0.29 -7.63
N PRO A 19 3.30 -0.11 -7.48
CA PRO A 19 4.15 -1.11 -6.81
C PRO A 19 3.78 -1.29 -5.32
N ASN A 20 2.96 -0.39 -4.77
CA ASN A 20 2.58 -0.34 -3.37
C ASN A 20 1.05 -0.56 -3.21
N GLY A 21 0.37 -1.09 -4.23
CA GLY A 21 -1.07 -1.27 -4.23
C GLY A 21 -1.53 -2.44 -5.11
N LYS A 22 -2.56 -3.15 -4.66
CA LYS A 22 -3.23 -4.20 -5.45
C LYS A 22 -4.72 -3.90 -5.56
N ARG A 23 -5.28 -4.17 -6.74
CA ARG A 23 -6.73 -4.10 -6.96
C ARG A 23 -7.32 -5.49 -6.77
N LEU A 24 -8.24 -5.63 -5.83
CA LEU A 24 -8.91 -6.89 -5.52
C LEU A 24 -10.37 -6.84 -5.93
N ALA A 25 -10.85 -7.94 -6.51
CA ALA A 25 -12.28 -8.18 -6.59
C ALA A 25 -12.84 -8.53 -5.20
N PRO A 26 -14.15 -8.36 -4.95
CA PRO A 26 -14.76 -8.75 -3.69
C PRO A 26 -14.44 -10.20 -3.30
N LYS A 27 -14.11 -10.43 -2.02
CA LYS A 27 -13.77 -11.75 -1.46
C LYS A 27 -12.51 -12.42 -2.04
N LYS A 28 -11.64 -11.67 -2.72
CA LYS A 28 -10.32 -12.13 -3.14
C LYS A 28 -9.24 -11.67 -2.17
N ALA A 29 -8.12 -12.38 -2.18
CA ALA A 29 -6.92 -12.07 -1.42
C ALA A 29 -5.71 -12.02 -2.37
N ASP A 30 -4.72 -11.23 -2.01
CA ASP A 30 -3.41 -11.12 -2.66
C ASP A 30 -2.40 -10.64 -1.60
N GLU A 31 -1.13 -10.59 -1.95
CA GLU A 31 -0.04 -10.24 -1.04
C GLU A 31 0.73 -9.00 -1.51
N ILE A 32 1.16 -8.18 -0.54
CA ILE A 32 2.12 -7.09 -0.74
C ILE A 32 3.25 -7.30 0.28
N VAL A 33 4.47 -7.48 -0.22
CA VAL A 33 5.67 -7.61 0.61
C VAL A 33 6.33 -6.24 0.74
N TRP A 34 6.56 -5.80 1.98
CA TRP A 34 7.16 -4.49 2.26
C TRP A 34 8.38 -4.60 3.17
N LYS A 35 9.46 -3.89 2.80
CA LYS A 35 10.64 -3.70 3.67
C LYS A 35 10.65 -2.26 4.20
N PHE A 36 10.34 -2.11 5.48
CA PHE A 36 10.45 -0.82 6.16
C PHE A 36 11.91 -0.52 6.46
N THR A 37 12.36 0.69 6.08
CA THR A 37 13.74 1.15 6.30
C THR A 37 13.87 2.13 7.45
N LYS A 38 12.75 2.51 8.07
CA LYS A 38 12.67 3.46 9.17
C LYS A 38 11.58 3.03 10.15
N ALA A 39 11.83 3.25 11.45
CA ALA A 39 10.79 3.17 12.47
C ALA A 39 9.75 4.29 12.28
N GLY A 40 8.51 4.04 12.69
CA GLY A 40 7.42 5.00 12.57
C GLY A 40 6.04 4.37 12.41
N GLN A 41 5.04 5.22 12.20
CA GLN A 41 3.67 4.83 11.92
C GLN A 41 3.38 5.07 10.44
N PHE A 42 2.84 4.05 9.77
CA PHE A 42 2.52 4.06 8.35
C PHE A 42 1.06 3.68 8.15
N GLU A 43 0.33 4.42 7.32
CA GLU A 43 -1.06 4.12 7.00
C GLU A 43 -1.15 3.31 5.70
N TYR A 44 -2.02 2.30 5.68
CA TYR A 44 -2.50 1.67 4.46
C TYR A 44 -4.01 1.91 4.34
N SER A 45 -4.51 2.08 3.12
CA SER A 45 -5.93 2.34 2.89
C SER A 45 -6.39 1.87 1.51
N CYS A 46 -7.69 1.65 1.36
CA CYS A 46 -8.29 1.43 0.05
C CYS A 46 -8.42 2.76 -0.69
N LEU A 47 -7.88 2.83 -1.91
CA LEU A 47 -7.92 4.03 -2.76
C LEU A 47 -9.16 4.10 -3.67
N ILE A 48 -10.11 3.17 -3.51
CA ILE A 48 -11.41 3.25 -4.21
C ILE A 48 -12.23 4.37 -3.55
N PRO A 49 -12.82 5.30 -4.31
CA PRO A 49 -13.61 6.39 -3.74
C PRO A 49 -14.65 5.90 -2.73
N GLY A 50 -14.71 6.52 -1.55
CA GLY A 50 -15.65 6.20 -0.48
C GLY A 50 -15.22 5.03 0.43
N HIS A 51 -14.28 4.18 0.01
CA HIS A 51 -13.89 3.00 0.80
C HIS A 51 -13.05 3.38 2.02
N ARG A 52 -12.14 4.36 1.89
CA ARG A 52 -11.33 4.84 3.01
C ARG A 52 -12.22 5.49 4.07
N GLU A 53 -13.15 6.33 3.64
CA GLU A 53 -14.11 7.03 4.50
C GLU A 53 -15.07 6.03 5.19
N ALA A 54 -15.40 4.92 4.52
CA ALA A 54 -16.14 3.81 5.08
C ALA A 54 -15.32 2.92 6.05
N GLY A 55 -14.04 3.24 6.28
CA GLY A 55 -13.20 2.57 7.28
C GLY A 55 -12.21 1.55 6.74
N MET A 56 -12.01 1.45 5.42
CA MET A 56 -10.91 0.63 4.85
C MET A 56 -9.56 1.34 4.99
N VAL A 57 -9.15 1.55 6.22
CA VAL A 57 -7.87 2.15 6.63
C VAL A 57 -7.28 1.33 7.78
N GLY A 58 -5.96 1.25 7.84
CA GLY A 58 -5.25 0.66 8.96
C GLY A 58 -3.86 1.27 9.14
N THR A 59 -3.27 0.99 10.30
CA THR A 59 -1.96 1.54 10.70
C THR A 59 -0.99 0.41 10.96
N ILE A 60 0.22 0.54 10.41
CA ILE A 60 1.37 -0.32 10.68
C ILE A 60 2.32 0.47 11.56
N ILE A 61 2.69 -0.10 12.70
CA ILE A 61 3.67 0.48 13.63
C ILE A 61 4.97 -0.32 13.49
N VAL A 62 6.03 0.34 13.04
CA VAL A 62 7.39 -0.20 12.96
C VAL A 62 8.19 0.40 14.10
N LYS A 63 8.74 -0.45 14.97
CA LYS A 63 9.57 -0.04 16.11
C LYS A 63 11.05 -0.19 15.77
#